data_AF-A0A521D1J3-F1
#
_entry.id   AF-A0A521D1J3-F1
#
_cell.length_a   1.000
_cell.length_b   1.000
_cell.length_c   1.000
_cell.angle_alpha   90.00
_cell.angle_beta   90.00
_cell.angle_gamma   90.00
#
_symmetry.space_group_name_H-M   'P 1'
#
loop_
_entity.id
_entity.type
_entity.pdbx_description
1 polymer ?
#
loop_
_entity_poly.entity_id
_entity_poly.type
_entity_poly.pdbx_seq_one_letter_code
_entity_poly.pdbx_strand_id
1 'polypeptide(L)'
;MIKTLISLLLLIVFTQFANAQNSTTADSLYNAALTEYDQQHISKAIEGFQKVLAINPNHLDALFNLASLTYQEGEKEKAIELFQHAAALGDKQSKNILKDKLHIRLIYTDTMNIDDVDKKPLLIVGDKTEQLEINDVLNKNLITPIVERIAKSQAIRKQALDAKAKEDKIPLNKVTGARLTLSICFGKDGSIFNQVMGYDAESRKKIQTEVDKESSHLGKVQPGEYDGKTVNVIGYLFPINFYPEEPTINTN
;
A
#
# COMPACT_ATOMS: atom_id res chain seq x y z
N MET A 1 -33.73 -14.87 -20.17
CA MET A 1 -32.27 -14.84 -19.92
C MET A 1 -31.55 -13.71 -20.66
N ILE A 2 -31.83 -13.46 -21.95
CA ILE A 2 -31.15 -12.39 -22.73
C ILE A 2 -31.57 -10.96 -22.30
N LYS A 3 -32.86 -10.71 -22.03
CA LYS A 3 -33.34 -9.38 -21.56
C LYS A 3 -32.75 -8.97 -20.21
N THR A 4 -32.61 -9.90 -19.28
CA THR A 4 -32.00 -9.67 -17.96
C THR A 4 -30.50 -9.39 -18.04
N LEU A 5 -29.79 -9.99 -19.00
CA LEU A 5 -28.36 -9.75 -19.22
C LEU A 5 -28.09 -8.36 -19.81
N ILE A 6 -28.96 -7.89 -20.72
CA ILE A 6 -28.90 -6.54 -21.31
C ILE A 6 -29.21 -5.47 -20.25
N SER A 7 -30.21 -5.69 -19.38
CA SER A 7 -30.52 -4.77 -18.28
C SER A 7 -29.39 -4.67 -17.24
N LEU A 8 -28.70 -5.77 -16.94
CA LEU A 8 -27.55 -5.78 -16.02
C LEU A 8 -26.32 -5.07 -16.64
N LEU A 9 -26.06 -5.29 -17.93
CA LEU A 9 -24.99 -4.61 -18.66
C LEU A 9 -25.23 -3.09 -18.74
N LEU A 10 -26.48 -2.68 -19.00
CA LEU A 10 -26.87 -1.27 -19.00
C LEU A 10 -26.75 -0.62 -17.62
N LEU A 11 -27.07 -1.34 -16.54
CA LEU A 11 -26.91 -0.84 -15.17
C LEU A 11 -25.42 -0.66 -14.80
N ILE A 12 -24.55 -1.60 -15.21
CA ILE A 12 -23.10 -1.52 -14.97
C ILE A 12 -22.49 -0.36 -15.80
N VAL A 13 -22.87 -0.22 -17.07
CA VAL A 13 -22.41 0.90 -17.90
C VAL A 13 -22.93 2.23 -17.36
N PHE A 14 -24.19 2.30 -16.91
CA PHE A 14 -24.78 3.51 -16.33
C PHE A 14 -24.13 3.90 -15.00
N THR A 15 -23.79 2.92 -14.14
CA THR A 15 -23.05 3.19 -12.90
C THR A 15 -21.60 3.60 -13.15
N GLN A 16 -20.93 3.04 -14.17
CA GLN A 16 -19.61 3.49 -14.60
C GLN A 16 -19.64 4.90 -15.21
N PHE A 17 -20.65 5.22 -16.02
CA PHE A 17 -20.85 6.55 -16.59
C PHE A 17 -21.20 7.59 -15.52
N ALA A 18 -22.05 7.24 -14.55
CA ALA A 18 -22.39 8.10 -13.42
C ALA A 18 -21.16 8.39 -12.55
N ASN A 19 -20.34 7.38 -12.25
CA ASN A 19 -19.08 7.59 -11.51
C ASN A 19 -18.08 8.48 -12.28
N ALA A 20 -17.94 8.31 -13.59
CA ALA A 20 -17.03 9.12 -14.40
C ALA A 20 -17.48 10.59 -14.53
N GLN A 21 -18.79 10.82 -14.71
CA GLN A 21 -19.37 12.17 -14.77
C GLN A 21 -19.33 12.88 -13.41
N ASN A 22 -19.60 12.14 -12.32
CA ASN A 22 -19.50 12.68 -10.96
C ASN A 22 -18.06 13.03 -10.58
N SER A 23 -17.06 12.24 -11.02
CA SER A 23 -15.64 12.57 -10.83
C SER A 23 -15.26 13.85 -11.58
N THR A 24 -15.60 13.95 -12.86
CA THR A 24 -15.24 15.12 -13.69
C THR A 24 -15.90 16.41 -13.18
N THR A 25 -17.14 16.31 -12.68
CA THR A 25 -17.87 17.45 -12.09
C THR A 25 -17.26 17.86 -10.74
N ALA A 26 -16.89 16.88 -9.91
CA ALA A 26 -16.21 17.13 -8.63
C ALA A 26 -14.86 17.83 -8.84
N ASP A 27 -14.06 17.39 -9.81
CA ASP A 27 -12.75 17.98 -10.13
C ASP A 27 -12.90 19.45 -10.61
N SER A 28 -13.92 19.74 -11.43
CA SER A 28 -14.20 21.11 -11.87
C SER A 28 -14.61 22.02 -10.72
N LEU A 29 -15.46 21.53 -9.80
CA LEU A 29 -15.86 22.28 -8.61
C LEU A 29 -14.69 22.49 -7.65
N TYR A 30 -13.81 21.49 -7.55
CA TYR A 30 -12.59 21.58 -6.75
C TYR A 30 -11.67 22.70 -7.25
N ASN A 31 -11.45 22.80 -8.56
CA ASN A 31 -10.66 23.89 -9.15
C ASN A 31 -11.28 25.28 -8.92
N ALA A 32 -12.62 25.37 -8.96
CA ALA A 32 -13.32 26.61 -8.62
C ALA A 32 -13.15 26.97 -7.14
N ALA A 33 -13.23 25.99 -6.24
CA ALA A 33 -13.00 26.19 -4.80
C ALA A 33 -11.55 26.62 -4.50
N LEU A 34 -10.57 26.04 -5.20
CA LEU A 34 -9.17 26.47 -5.14
C LEU A 34 -8.99 27.91 -5.63
N THR A 35 -9.67 28.31 -6.71
CA THR A 35 -9.61 29.68 -7.21
C THR A 35 -10.13 30.69 -6.17
N GLU A 36 -11.23 30.37 -5.49
CA GLU A 36 -11.74 31.21 -4.40
C GLU A 36 -10.78 31.24 -3.20
N TYR A 37 -10.10 30.13 -2.91
CA TYR A 37 -9.05 30.08 -1.89
C TYR A 37 -7.86 30.98 -2.24
N ASP A 38 -7.35 30.91 -3.48
CA ASP A 38 -6.24 31.73 -3.97
C ASP A 38 -6.57 33.23 -3.96
N GLN A 39 -7.85 33.56 -4.15
CA GLN A 39 -8.39 34.93 -4.01
C GLN A 39 -8.62 35.35 -2.55
N GLN A 40 -8.27 34.51 -1.58
CA GLN A 40 -8.49 34.72 -0.15
C GLN A 40 -9.97 34.82 0.27
N HIS A 41 -10.90 34.35 -0.58
CA HIS A 41 -12.32 34.25 -0.23
C HIS A 41 -12.59 32.96 0.56
N ILE A 42 -12.06 32.86 1.77
CA ILE A 42 -12.04 31.63 2.58
C ILE A 42 -13.42 30.98 2.74
N SER A 43 -14.46 31.75 3.05
CA SER A 43 -15.81 31.20 3.22
C SER A 43 -16.37 30.56 1.94
N LYS A 44 -16.08 31.16 0.77
CA LYS A 44 -16.50 30.59 -0.52
C LYS A 44 -15.70 29.35 -0.89
N ALA A 45 -14.41 29.33 -0.57
CA ALA A 45 -13.58 28.14 -0.75
C ALA A 45 -14.11 26.96 0.09
N ILE A 46 -14.44 27.20 1.35
CA ILE A 46 -15.06 26.20 2.25
C ILE A 46 -16.37 25.66 1.65
N GLU A 47 -17.26 26.54 1.21
CA GLU A 47 -18.52 26.13 0.56
C GLU A 47 -18.26 25.32 -0.72
N GLY A 48 -17.28 25.75 -1.51
CA GLY A 48 -16.84 25.05 -2.72
C GLY A 48 -16.37 23.63 -2.42
N PHE A 49 -15.47 23.45 -1.46
CA PHE A 49 -15.00 22.11 -1.07
C PHE A 49 -16.12 21.24 -0.48
N GLN A 50 -17.06 21.81 0.29
CA GLN A 50 -18.23 21.07 0.75
C GLN A 50 -19.09 20.56 -0.41
N LYS A 51 -19.27 21.34 -1.47
CA LYS A 51 -19.98 20.91 -2.68
C LYS A 51 -19.25 19.78 -3.40
N VAL A 52 -17.91 19.83 -3.46
CA VAL A 52 -17.11 18.72 -4.01
C VAL A 52 -17.41 17.43 -3.24
N LEU A 53 -17.36 17.49 -1.91
CA LEU A 53 -17.58 16.31 -1.05
C LEU A 53 -19.03 15.80 -1.07
N ALA A 54 -20.01 16.66 -1.34
CA ALA A 54 -21.39 16.24 -1.56
C ALA A 54 -21.55 15.37 -2.82
N ILE A 55 -20.70 15.56 -3.84
CA ILE A 55 -20.71 14.78 -5.09
C ILE A 55 -19.77 13.58 -4.99
N ASN A 56 -18.57 13.78 -4.44
CA ASN A 56 -17.57 12.75 -4.22
C ASN A 56 -17.08 12.81 -2.76
N PRO A 57 -17.71 12.05 -1.85
CA PRO A 57 -17.34 12.02 -0.43
C PRO A 57 -15.90 11.58 -0.16
N ASN A 58 -15.26 10.91 -1.12
CA ASN A 58 -13.89 10.38 -1.00
C ASN A 58 -12.88 11.20 -1.81
N HIS A 59 -13.21 12.43 -2.22
CA HIS A 59 -12.28 13.31 -2.92
C HIS A 59 -11.17 13.76 -1.95
N LEU A 60 -10.00 13.12 -2.04
CA LEU A 60 -8.88 13.30 -1.11
C LEU A 60 -8.47 14.77 -0.94
N ASP A 61 -8.26 15.49 -2.05
CA ASP A 61 -7.76 16.87 -1.96
C ASP A 61 -8.79 17.84 -1.35
N ALA A 62 -10.09 17.63 -1.62
CA ALA A 62 -11.15 18.43 -1.04
C ALA A 62 -11.33 18.14 0.45
N LEU A 63 -11.22 16.87 0.88
CA LEU A 63 -11.20 16.49 2.30
C LEU A 63 -10.05 17.20 3.02
N PHE A 64 -8.82 17.10 2.48
CA PHE A 64 -7.63 17.70 3.06
C PHE A 64 -7.71 19.23 3.14
N ASN A 65 -8.11 19.90 2.05
CA ASN A 65 -8.20 21.36 1.99
C ASN A 65 -9.31 21.88 2.90
N LEU A 66 -10.48 21.24 2.90
CA LEU A 66 -11.56 21.61 3.80
C LEU A 66 -11.14 21.42 5.27
N ALA A 67 -10.49 20.30 5.62
CA ALA A 67 -9.98 20.06 6.97
C ALA A 67 -8.99 21.14 7.42
N SER A 68 -8.08 21.55 6.52
CA SER A 68 -7.09 22.59 6.80
C SER A 68 -7.74 23.95 7.04
N LEU A 69 -8.72 24.31 6.22
CA LEU A 69 -9.46 25.58 6.34
C LEU A 69 -10.35 25.60 7.58
N THR A 70 -11.11 24.54 7.84
CA THR A 70 -11.97 24.47 9.04
C THR A 70 -11.12 24.48 10.31
N TYR A 71 -9.93 23.88 10.29
CA TYR A 71 -8.98 23.98 11.40
C TYR A 71 -8.50 25.41 11.64
N GLN A 72 -8.21 26.17 10.58
CA GLN A 72 -7.80 27.58 10.66
C GLN A 72 -8.91 28.48 11.21
N GLU A 73 -10.16 28.22 10.81
CA GLU A 73 -11.35 28.94 11.30
C GLU A 73 -11.76 28.55 12.73
N GLY A 74 -11.09 27.56 13.33
CA GLY A 74 -11.32 27.13 14.71
C GLY A 74 -12.35 26.02 14.88
N GLU A 75 -12.93 25.49 13.80
CA GLU A 75 -13.80 24.30 13.78
C GLU A 75 -12.96 23.01 13.90
N LYS A 76 -12.25 22.87 15.02
CA LYS A 76 -11.24 21.81 15.22
C LYS A 76 -11.82 20.41 15.13
N GLU A 77 -12.97 20.16 15.76
CA GLU A 77 -13.59 18.82 15.80
C GLU A 77 -13.94 18.34 14.38
N LYS A 78 -14.52 19.22 13.58
CA LYS A 78 -14.86 18.92 12.18
C LYS A 78 -13.60 18.73 11.31
N ALA A 79 -12.56 19.53 11.54
CA ALA A 79 -11.29 19.34 10.86
C ALA A 79 -10.69 17.97 11.16
N ILE A 80 -10.76 17.53 12.41
CA ILE A 80 -10.29 16.21 12.84
C ILE A 80 -11.05 15.10 12.11
N GLU A 81 -12.38 15.18 12.04
CA GLU A 81 -13.20 14.19 11.32
C GLU A 81 -12.80 14.10 9.83
N LEU A 82 -12.60 15.25 9.18
CA LEU A 82 -12.19 15.31 7.77
C LEU A 82 -10.77 14.78 7.55
N PHE A 83 -9.81 15.13 8.41
CA PHE A 83 -8.47 14.56 8.35
C PHE A 83 -8.50 13.04 8.60
N GLN A 84 -9.33 12.56 9.53
CA GLN A 84 -9.47 11.12 9.79
C GLN A 84 -10.03 10.39 8.57
N HIS A 85 -11.01 10.98 7.89
CA HIS A 85 -11.57 10.42 6.66
C HIS A 85 -10.51 10.37 5.54
N ALA A 86 -9.79 11.46 5.29
CA ALA A 86 -8.70 11.49 4.30
C ALA A 86 -7.59 10.46 4.63
N ALA A 87 -7.18 10.38 5.90
CA ALA A 87 -6.18 9.42 6.35
C ALA A 87 -6.64 7.96 6.18
N ALA A 88 -7.91 7.67 6.43
CA ALA A 88 -8.50 6.34 6.20
C ALA A 88 -8.52 5.95 4.71
N LEU A 89 -8.57 6.93 3.81
CA LEU A 89 -8.46 6.75 2.37
C LEU A 89 -7.00 6.71 1.87
N GLY A 90 -6.01 6.84 2.75
CA GLY A 90 -4.59 6.70 2.44
C GLY A 90 -3.82 8.03 2.30
N ASP A 91 -4.43 9.17 2.60
CA ASP A 91 -3.72 10.47 2.56
C ASP A 91 -2.68 10.57 3.68
N LYS A 92 -1.40 10.56 3.29
CA LYS A 92 -0.26 10.62 4.23
C LYS A 92 -0.18 11.97 4.94
N GLN A 93 -0.60 13.05 4.30
CA GLN A 93 -0.47 14.39 4.88
C GLN A 93 -1.45 14.58 6.05
N SER A 94 -2.72 14.22 5.85
CA SER A 94 -3.73 14.18 6.92
C SER A 94 -3.30 13.30 8.07
N LYS A 95 -2.71 12.14 7.76
CA LYS A 95 -2.17 11.22 8.76
C LYS A 95 -1.11 11.86 9.65
N ASN A 96 -0.15 12.55 9.03
CA ASN A 96 0.92 13.25 9.75
C ASN A 96 0.36 14.42 10.55
N ILE A 97 -0.61 15.17 10.02
CA ILE A 97 -1.27 16.25 10.78
C ILE A 97 -1.97 15.70 12.03
N LEU A 98 -2.75 14.62 11.89
CA LEU A 98 -3.40 13.97 13.03
C LEU A 98 -2.38 13.55 14.07
N LYS A 99 -1.32 12.85 13.66
CA LYS A 99 -0.28 12.32 14.56
C LYS A 99 0.55 13.43 15.21
N ASP A 100 1.18 14.28 14.41
CA ASP A 100 2.27 15.15 14.86
C ASP A 100 1.76 16.51 15.35
N LYS A 101 0.73 17.07 14.70
CA LYS A 101 0.21 18.42 15.02
C LYS A 101 -0.98 18.37 15.97
N LEU A 102 -1.87 17.39 15.80
CA LEU A 102 -3.10 17.28 16.59
C LEU A 102 -2.99 16.28 17.74
N HIS A 103 -1.93 15.47 17.77
CA HIS A 103 -1.72 14.41 18.76
C HIS A 103 -2.89 13.41 18.83
N ILE A 104 -3.54 13.19 17.70
CA ILE A 104 -4.65 12.26 17.52
C ILE A 104 -4.09 10.95 17.00
N ARG A 105 -4.20 9.94 17.85
CA ARG A 105 -3.88 8.58 17.49
C ARG A 105 -4.96 8.00 16.59
N LEU A 106 -4.52 7.39 15.50
CA LEU A 106 -5.37 6.62 14.60
C LEU A 106 -5.85 5.35 15.31
N ILE A 107 -6.96 4.78 14.83
CA ILE A 107 -7.55 3.57 15.39
C ILE A 107 -6.50 2.45 15.33
N TYR A 108 -6.27 1.83 16.49
CA TYR A 108 -5.39 0.68 16.64
C TYR A 108 -5.92 -0.51 15.84
N THR A 109 -5.16 -0.96 14.85
CA THR A 109 -5.37 -2.23 14.12
C THR A 109 -4.32 -3.24 14.55
N ASP A 110 -4.64 -4.55 14.52
CA ASP A 110 -3.66 -5.61 14.84
C ASP A 110 -2.47 -5.61 13.87
N THR A 111 -2.66 -5.05 12.66
CA THR A 111 -1.63 -4.88 11.64
C THR A 111 -1.51 -3.42 11.23
N MET A 112 -0.31 -2.85 11.29
CA MET A 112 -0.02 -1.44 11.01
C MET A 112 1.05 -1.27 9.93
N ASN A 113 1.06 -0.15 9.22
CA ASN A 113 2.19 0.20 8.37
C ASN A 113 3.39 0.61 9.25
N ILE A 114 4.60 0.32 8.81
CA ILE A 114 5.84 0.67 9.53
C ILE A 114 6.02 2.16 9.80
N ASP A 115 5.41 3.03 8.99
CA ASP A 115 5.46 4.49 9.19
C ASP A 115 4.51 4.94 10.33
N ASP A 116 3.59 4.08 10.73
CA ASP A 116 2.50 4.43 11.65
C ASP A 116 2.76 4.02 13.09
N VAL A 117 3.71 3.13 13.32
CA VAL A 117 4.03 2.64 14.66
C VAL A 117 4.79 3.69 15.47
N ASP A 118 4.63 3.65 16.79
CA ASP A 118 5.37 4.53 17.71
C ASP A 118 6.82 4.06 17.85
N LYS A 119 7.04 2.74 17.83
CA LYS A 119 8.36 2.12 17.79
C LYS A 119 8.44 1.14 16.63
N LYS A 120 9.37 1.39 15.70
CA LYS A 120 9.68 0.44 14.63
C LYS A 120 10.24 -0.86 15.25
N PRO A 121 10.00 -2.03 14.65
CA PRO A 121 10.65 -3.26 15.09
C PRO A 121 12.18 -3.11 15.01
N LEU A 122 12.93 -3.89 15.80
CA LEU A 122 14.40 -3.95 15.74
C LEU A 122 14.84 -5.34 15.30
N LEU A 123 15.82 -5.39 14.41
CA LEU A 123 16.38 -6.65 13.92
C LEU A 123 17.19 -7.34 15.01
N ILE A 124 17.01 -8.64 15.21
CA ILE A 124 17.86 -9.45 16.09
C ILE A 124 18.86 -10.21 15.23
N VAL A 125 20.16 -9.91 15.40
CA VAL A 125 21.27 -10.58 14.72
C VAL A 125 22.17 -11.22 15.78
N GLY A 126 22.09 -12.56 15.89
CA GLY A 126 22.72 -13.28 17.00
C GLY A 126 22.16 -12.80 18.33
N ASP A 127 23.04 -12.32 19.21
CA ASP A 127 22.67 -11.80 20.54
C ASP A 127 22.49 -10.27 20.58
N LYS A 128 22.55 -9.60 19.42
CA LYS A 128 22.47 -8.13 19.32
C LYS A 128 21.17 -7.67 18.66
N THR A 129 20.68 -6.51 19.08
CA THR A 129 19.63 -5.77 18.40
C THR A 129 20.23 -4.69 17.50
N GLU A 130 19.74 -4.61 16.27
CA GLU A 130 20.14 -3.65 15.26
C GLU A 130 18.92 -2.89 14.75
N GLN A 131 19.13 -1.68 14.23
CA GLN A 131 18.08 -0.93 13.54
C GLN A 131 17.69 -1.64 12.23
N LEU A 132 16.41 -1.57 11.87
CA LEU A 132 15.92 -2.07 10.57
C LEU A 132 16.45 -1.26 9.38
N GLU A 133 16.71 0.03 9.59
CA GLU A 133 17.21 0.96 8.58
C GLU A 133 18.55 1.55 9.05
N ILE A 134 19.45 1.76 8.10
CA ILE A 134 20.72 2.47 8.28
C ILE A 134 20.81 3.48 7.15
N ASN A 135 20.76 4.78 7.48
CA ASN A 135 20.73 5.89 6.50
C ASN A 135 19.60 5.74 5.47
N ASP A 136 18.37 5.54 5.95
CA ASP A 136 17.16 5.38 5.11
C ASP A 136 17.19 4.18 4.15
N VAL A 137 18.13 3.25 4.35
CA VAL A 137 18.25 2.00 3.58
C VAL A 137 18.07 0.81 4.51
N LEU A 138 17.35 -0.21 4.07
CA LEU A 138 17.17 -1.45 4.83
C LEU A 138 18.52 -2.07 5.20
N ASN A 139 18.61 -2.50 6.46
CA ASN A 139 19.79 -3.13 7.00
C ASN A 139 20.17 -4.36 6.14
N LYS A 140 21.43 -4.40 5.67
CA LYS A 140 21.93 -5.47 4.81
C LYS A 140 21.90 -6.84 5.50
N ASN A 141 22.00 -6.88 6.83
CA ASN A 141 21.88 -8.11 7.62
C ASN A 141 20.47 -8.72 7.52
N LEU A 142 19.45 -7.89 7.24
CA LEU A 142 18.09 -8.34 6.94
C LEU A 142 17.96 -8.72 5.46
N ILE A 143 18.34 -7.83 4.54
CA ILE A 143 18.03 -8.01 3.11
C ILE A 143 18.85 -9.12 2.44
N THR A 144 20.13 -9.24 2.77
CA THR A 144 21.03 -10.18 2.06
C THR A 144 20.57 -11.63 2.20
N PRO A 145 20.28 -12.15 3.41
CA PRO A 145 19.79 -13.53 3.57
C PRO A 145 18.46 -13.79 2.86
N ILE A 146 17.56 -12.81 2.86
CA ILE A 146 16.25 -12.90 2.20
C ILE A 146 16.42 -13.04 0.69
N VAL A 147 17.15 -12.10 0.08
CA VAL A 147 17.38 -12.08 -1.37
C VAL A 147 18.11 -13.33 -1.80
N GLU A 148 19.16 -13.73 -1.09
CA GLU A 148 19.91 -14.94 -1.45
C GLU A 148 19.05 -16.19 -1.43
N ARG A 149 18.25 -16.38 -0.38
CA ARG A 149 17.42 -17.58 -0.23
C ARG A 149 16.32 -17.63 -1.29
N ILE A 150 15.59 -16.53 -1.46
CA ILE A 150 14.48 -16.47 -2.40
C ILE A 150 14.97 -16.52 -3.86
N ALA A 151 16.05 -15.82 -4.20
CA ALA A 151 16.58 -15.81 -5.57
C ALA A 151 17.18 -17.17 -6.01
N LYS A 152 17.69 -17.96 -5.06
CA LYS A 152 18.21 -19.31 -5.29
C LYS A 152 17.10 -20.37 -5.41
N SER A 153 15.86 -20.07 -5.02
CA SER A 153 14.75 -21.02 -5.09
C SER A 153 14.31 -21.27 -6.53
N GLN A 154 14.57 -22.47 -7.04
CA GLN A 154 14.10 -22.91 -8.37
C GLN A 154 12.57 -22.97 -8.44
N ALA A 155 11.91 -23.36 -7.34
CA ALA A 155 10.45 -23.42 -7.27
C ALA A 155 9.82 -22.04 -7.44
N ILE A 156 10.30 -21.04 -6.68
CA ILE A 156 9.83 -19.65 -6.79
C ILE A 156 10.13 -19.09 -8.19
N ARG A 157 11.35 -19.30 -8.70
CA ARG A 157 11.75 -18.89 -10.05
C ARG A 157 10.77 -19.39 -11.11
N LYS A 158 10.52 -20.70 -11.13
CA LYS A 158 9.62 -21.33 -12.10
C LYS A 158 8.23 -20.71 -12.02
N GLN A 159 7.66 -20.62 -10.81
CA GLN A 159 6.32 -20.08 -10.63
C GLN A 159 6.21 -18.60 -11.02
N ALA A 160 7.25 -17.80 -10.77
CA ALA A 160 7.28 -16.40 -11.19
C ALA A 160 7.31 -16.26 -12.73
N LEU A 161 8.11 -17.09 -13.42
CA LEU A 161 8.17 -17.12 -14.89
C LEU A 161 6.85 -17.61 -15.51
N ASP A 162 6.25 -18.66 -14.94
CA ASP A 162 4.95 -19.19 -15.36
C ASP A 162 3.84 -18.13 -15.19
N ALA A 163 3.82 -17.43 -14.05
CA ALA A 163 2.88 -16.34 -13.79
C ALA A 163 3.04 -15.20 -14.81
N LYS A 164 4.28 -14.85 -15.14
CA LYS A 164 4.59 -13.82 -16.13
C LYS A 164 4.14 -14.22 -17.54
N ALA A 165 4.39 -15.47 -17.95
CA ALA A 165 3.91 -16.01 -19.22
C ALA A 165 2.39 -15.92 -19.35
N LYS A 166 1.66 -16.29 -18.29
CA LYS A 166 0.19 -16.24 -18.21
C LYS A 166 -0.32 -14.80 -18.30
N GLU A 167 0.26 -13.89 -17.53
CA GLU A 167 -0.12 -12.47 -17.50
C GLU A 167 0.07 -11.80 -18.87
N ASP A 168 1.25 -12.00 -19.48
CA ASP A 168 1.59 -11.40 -20.78
C ASP A 168 1.00 -12.16 -21.97
N LYS A 169 0.37 -13.32 -21.73
CA LYS A 169 -0.20 -14.22 -22.74
C LYS A 169 0.83 -14.65 -23.79
N ILE A 170 2.05 -14.93 -23.35
CA ILE A 170 3.14 -15.42 -24.21
C ILE A 170 3.54 -16.84 -23.84
N PRO A 171 4.08 -17.63 -24.80
CA PRO A 171 4.71 -18.90 -24.49
C PRO A 171 5.85 -18.76 -23.46
N LEU A 172 5.99 -19.74 -22.56
CA LEU A 172 7.00 -19.70 -21.49
C LEU A 172 8.44 -19.52 -22.03
N ASN A 173 8.78 -20.14 -23.15
CA ASN A 173 10.09 -20.01 -23.80
C ASN A 173 10.37 -18.62 -24.39
N LYS A 174 9.38 -17.72 -24.41
CA LYS A 174 9.55 -16.31 -24.82
C LYS A 174 9.61 -15.35 -23.64
N VAL A 175 9.45 -15.82 -22.40
CA VAL A 175 9.60 -14.99 -21.20
C VAL A 175 11.07 -14.65 -21.03
N THR A 176 11.40 -13.36 -20.99
CA THR A 176 12.79 -12.88 -20.79
C THR A 176 13.15 -12.69 -19.32
N GLY A 177 12.15 -12.64 -18.44
CA GLY A 177 12.30 -12.58 -16.99
C GLY A 177 10.97 -12.28 -16.30
N ALA A 178 10.95 -12.44 -14.98
CA ALA A 178 9.82 -12.14 -14.12
C ALA A 178 10.27 -11.30 -12.92
N ARG A 179 9.45 -10.33 -12.51
CA ARG A 179 9.69 -9.52 -11.31
C ARG A 179 8.70 -9.91 -10.23
N LEU A 180 9.21 -10.51 -9.15
CA LEU A 180 8.46 -10.79 -7.94
C LEU A 180 8.63 -9.62 -6.96
N THR A 181 7.54 -9.02 -6.51
CA THR A 181 7.60 -7.97 -5.47
C THR A 181 7.16 -8.58 -4.14
N LEU A 182 8.00 -8.41 -3.12
CA LEU A 182 7.73 -8.89 -1.76
C LEU A 182 7.58 -7.71 -0.81
N SER A 183 6.64 -7.82 0.11
CA SER A 183 6.55 -6.97 1.30
C SER A 183 7.15 -7.71 2.50
N ILE A 184 8.11 -7.10 3.19
CA ILE A 184 8.65 -7.65 4.45
C ILE A 184 7.70 -7.26 5.58
N CYS A 185 7.27 -8.25 6.34
CA CYS A 185 6.39 -8.09 7.47
C CYS A 185 7.05 -8.59 8.76
N PHE A 186 6.64 -8.01 9.88
CA PHE A 186 7.18 -8.26 11.21
C PHE A 186 6.06 -8.66 12.15
N GLY A 187 6.11 -9.89 12.65
CA GLY A 187 5.08 -10.45 13.51
C GLY A 187 5.20 -9.98 14.96
N LYS A 188 4.06 -9.90 15.64
CA LYS A 188 3.99 -9.67 17.09
C LYS A 188 4.66 -10.77 17.92
N ASP A 189 4.83 -11.95 17.34
CA ASP A 189 5.58 -13.08 17.88
C ASP A 189 7.11 -12.96 17.67
N GLY A 190 7.56 -11.85 17.08
CA GLY A 190 8.95 -11.61 16.75
C GLY A 190 9.39 -12.28 15.45
N SER A 191 8.49 -12.84 14.65
CA SER A 191 8.82 -13.44 13.35
C SER A 191 9.10 -12.39 12.27
N ILE A 192 9.88 -12.78 11.26
CA ILE A 192 10.05 -12.04 10.00
C ILE A 192 9.49 -12.92 8.88
N PHE A 193 8.57 -12.38 8.09
CA PHE A 193 7.95 -13.11 6.97
C PHE A 193 7.74 -12.19 5.76
N ASN A 194 7.38 -12.76 4.61
CA ASN A 194 7.17 -11.99 3.38
C ASN A 194 5.77 -12.20 2.82
N GLN A 195 5.18 -11.16 2.28
CA GLN A 195 3.94 -11.22 1.52
C GLN A 195 4.20 -10.94 0.04
N VAL A 196 3.68 -11.80 -0.84
CA VAL A 196 3.79 -11.67 -2.29
C VAL A 196 2.79 -10.65 -2.81
N MET A 197 3.28 -9.69 -3.59
CA MET A 197 2.49 -8.65 -4.23
C MET A 197 2.41 -8.88 -5.75
N GLY A 198 1.28 -8.49 -6.35
CA GLY A 198 1.05 -8.62 -7.80
C GLY A 198 0.53 -9.99 -8.25
N TYR A 199 0.40 -10.15 -9.57
CA TYR A 199 -0.20 -11.32 -10.25
C TYR A 199 -1.67 -11.62 -9.92
N ASP A 200 -2.26 -12.50 -10.71
CA ASP A 200 -3.58 -13.05 -10.42
C ASP A 200 -3.58 -13.90 -9.13
N ALA A 201 -4.74 -14.03 -8.50
CA ALA A 201 -4.89 -14.64 -7.18
C ALA A 201 -4.36 -16.08 -7.10
N GLU A 202 -4.51 -16.86 -8.18
CA GLU A 202 -4.06 -18.24 -8.23
C GLU A 202 -2.52 -18.31 -8.26
N SER A 203 -1.90 -17.55 -9.16
CA SER A 203 -0.44 -17.46 -9.27
C SER A 203 0.19 -16.94 -7.99
N ARG A 204 -0.39 -15.88 -7.40
CA ARG A 204 0.06 -15.31 -6.13
C ARG A 204 0.04 -16.32 -4.99
N LYS A 205 -1.04 -17.09 -4.86
CA LYS A 205 -1.18 -18.11 -3.81
C LYS A 205 -0.12 -19.21 -3.94
N LYS A 206 0.17 -19.67 -5.16
CA LYS A 206 1.22 -20.67 -5.41
C LYS A 206 2.58 -20.13 -4.99
N ILE A 207 2.93 -18.93 -5.45
CA ILE A 207 4.22 -18.29 -5.14
C ILE A 207 4.34 -18.04 -3.63
N GLN A 208 3.27 -17.52 -3.00
CA GLN A 208 3.24 -17.29 -1.55
C GLN A 208 3.56 -18.57 -0.77
N THR A 209 3.00 -19.71 -1.18
CA THR A 209 3.25 -20.99 -0.51
C THR A 209 4.74 -21.38 -0.53
N GLU A 210 5.44 -21.14 -1.64
CA GLU A 210 6.88 -21.40 -1.71
C GLU A 210 7.71 -20.35 -0.97
N VAL A 211 7.30 -19.08 -1.04
CA VAL A 211 7.91 -18.00 -0.26
C VAL A 211 7.78 -18.26 1.24
N ASP A 212 6.65 -18.75 1.74
CA ASP A 212 6.45 -19.06 3.16
C ASP A 212 7.42 -20.16 3.64
N LYS A 213 7.64 -21.19 2.81
CA LYS A 213 8.61 -22.26 3.13
C LYS A 213 10.02 -21.70 3.26
N GLU A 214 10.44 -20.91 2.27
CA GLU A 214 11.77 -20.29 2.27
C GLU A 214 11.91 -19.21 3.35
N SER A 215 10.83 -18.50 3.69
CA SER A 215 10.87 -17.37 4.62
C SER A 215 10.73 -17.74 6.10
N SER A 216 10.38 -18.99 6.40
CA SER A 216 10.17 -19.50 7.77
C SER A 216 11.37 -19.33 8.73
N HIS A 217 12.56 -19.05 8.20
CA HIS A 217 13.81 -18.93 8.95
C HIS A 217 14.53 -17.58 8.80
N LEU A 218 13.85 -16.52 8.36
CA LEU A 218 14.50 -15.24 8.04
C LEU A 218 14.95 -14.41 9.24
N GLY A 219 14.79 -14.94 10.45
CA GLY A 219 15.30 -14.34 11.67
C GLY A 219 14.18 -13.89 12.60
N LYS A 220 14.56 -13.03 13.54
CA LYS A 220 13.66 -12.51 14.57
C LYS A 220 13.79 -11.01 14.69
N VAL A 221 12.74 -10.41 15.22
CA VAL A 221 12.72 -9.00 15.62
C VAL A 221 12.26 -8.86 17.06
N GLN A 222 12.67 -7.76 17.68
CA GLN A 222 11.87 -7.14 18.71
C GLN A 222 10.65 -6.50 18.02
N PRO A 223 9.40 -6.86 18.38
CA PRO A 223 8.20 -6.35 17.72
C PRO A 223 8.08 -4.84 17.75
N GLY A 224 7.37 -4.29 16.76
CA GLY A 224 6.96 -2.89 16.78
C GLY A 224 5.86 -2.65 17.82
N GLU A 225 5.77 -1.40 18.29
CA GLU A 225 4.76 -1.00 19.27
C GLU A 225 3.93 0.18 18.78
N TYR A 226 2.65 0.17 19.12
CA TYR A 226 1.75 1.30 19.02
C TYR A 226 0.90 1.36 20.27
N ASP A 227 0.84 2.54 20.91
CA ASP A 227 0.12 2.74 22.18
C ASP A 227 0.53 1.73 23.26
N GLY A 228 1.83 1.45 23.35
CA GLY A 228 2.39 0.49 24.33
C GLY A 228 1.99 -0.97 24.09
N LYS A 229 1.35 -1.29 22.94
CA LYS A 229 0.98 -2.66 22.55
C LYS A 229 1.81 -3.12 21.37
N THR A 230 2.18 -4.39 21.35
CA THR A 230 2.84 -5.02 20.21
C THR A 230 1.87 -5.20 19.04
N VAL A 231 2.31 -4.85 17.84
CA VAL A 231 1.51 -4.95 16.61
C VAL A 231 2.23 -5.77 15.55
N ASN A 232 1.47 -6.35 14.63
CA ASN A 232 2.04 -6.79 13.36
C ASN A 232 2.38 -5.56 12.52
N VAL A 233 3.56 -5.54 11.91
CA VAL A 233 4.01 -4.41 11.09
C VAL A 233 4.20 -4.87 9.66
N ILE A 234 3.45 -4.28 8.73
CA ILE A 234 3.70 -4.40 7.29
C ILE A 234 4.69 -3.31 6.91
N GLY A 235 5.79 -3.71 6.29
CA GLY A 235 6.87 -2.81 5.97
C GLY A 235 7.19 -2.75 4.49
N TYR A 236 8.49 -2.79 4.24
CA TYR A 236 9.11 -2.38 3.00
C TYR A 236 8.84 -3.31 1.84
N LEU A 237 8.72 -2.71 0.65
CA LEU A 237 8.62 -3.43 -0.61
C LEU A 237 9.99 -3.57 -1.25
N PHE A 238 10.32 -4.75 -1.74
CA PHE A 238 11.54 -4.97 -2.51
C PHE A 238 11.30 -5.95 -3.67
N PRO A 239 11.80 -5.64 -4.88
CA PRO A 239 11.68 -6.51 -6.02
C PRO A 239 12.81 -7.54 -6.09
N ILE A 240 12.49 -8.74 -6.56
CA ILE A 240 13.44 -9.79 -6.95
C ILE A 240 13.17 -10.13 -8.41
N ASN A 241 14.21 -10.03 -9.25
CA ASN A 241 14.10 -10.41 -10.66
C ASN A 241 14.58 -11.85 -10.85
N PHE A 242 13.80 -12.61 -11.61
CA PHE A 242 14.10 -13.96 -12.03
C PHE A 242 14.28 -14.00 -13.53
N TYR A 243 15.29 -14.73 -13.98
CA TYR A 243 15.57 -14.95 -15.39
C TYR A 243 15.39 -16.44 -15.73
N PRO A 244 15.07 -16.77 -16.99
CA PRO A 244 15.16 -18.14 -17.48
C PRO A 244 16.56 -18.71 -17.19
N GLU A 245 16.64 -20.02 -16.95
CA GLU A 245 17.94 -20.68 -16.89
C GLU A 245 18.60 -20.60 -18.28
N GLU A 246 19.92 -20.36 -18.31
CA GLU A 246 20.65 -20.47 -19.57
C GLU A 246 20.50 -21.90 -20.09
N PRO A 247 20.30 -22.10 -21.41
CA PRO A 247 20.30 -23.44 -21.97
C PRO A 247 21.62 -24.09 -21.58
N THR A 248 21.56 -25.24 -20.90
CA THR A 248 22.75 -26.02 -20.61
C THR A 248 23.41 -26.35 -21.95
N ILE A 249 24.55 -25.70 -22.22
CA ILE A 249 25.37 -26.06 -23.37
C ILE A 249 25.89 -27.46 -23.04
N ASN A 250 25.24 -28.47 -23.60
CA ASN A 250 25.63 -29.84 -23.46
C ASN A 250 26.93 -30.01 -24.25
N THR A 251 28.07 -29.81 -23.60
CA THR A 251 29.39 -30.08 -24.17
C THR A 251 29.62 -31.60 -24.13
N ASN A 252 28.99 -32.31 -25.07
CA ASN A 252 29.35 -33.68 -25.42
C ASN A 252 30.22 -33.67 -26.67
#